data_AF-A0A3S1K0S1-F1
#
_entry.id   AF-A0A3S1K0S1-F1
#
_cell.length_a   1.000
_cell.length_b   1.000
_cell.length_c   1.000
_cell.angle_alpha   90.00
_cell.angle_beta   90.00
_cell.angle_gamma   90.00
#
_symmetry.space_group_name_H-M   'P 1'
#
loop_
_entity.id
_entity.type
_entity.pdbx_description
1 polymer ?
#
loop_
_entity_poly.entity_id
_entity_poly.type
_entity_poly.pdbx_seq_one_letter_code
_entity_poly.pdbx_strand_id
1 'polypeptide(L)'
;MTAIIDIVGREILDSRGNPTVEVDVVLEDGSMGRAAVPSGASTGAHEAVELRDGGARYLGKGVLRAVETVNGELFEAIGGMEAENQIHIDQTMIELDGTPNKSRLGANAILGVSLAVAKAAAEAAGLPLYRYVGGTKAHVLPVPMMNIING
;
A
#
# COMPACT_ATOMS: atom_id res chain seq x y z
N MET A 1 1.10 -16.30 -15.17
CA MET A 1 -0.18 -15.56 -15.08
C MET A 1 -0.06 -14.65 -13.89
N THR A 2 -0.60 -13.44 -13.97
CA THR A 2 -0.40 -12.42 -12.92
C THR A 2 -1.61 -12.31 -11.99
N ALA A 3 -2.49 -13.31 -12.01
CA ALA A 3 -3.61 -13.40 -11.09
C ALA A 3 -3.11 -13.36 -9.64
N ILE A 4 -3.71 -12.48 -8.83
CA ILE A 4 -3.42 -12.36 -7.40
C ILE A 4 -4.00 -13.58 -6.69
N ILE A 5 -3.14 -14.37 -6.02
CA ILE A 5 -3.56 -15.58 -5.30
C ILE A 5 -3.54 -15.42 -3.79
N ASP A 6 -2.78 -14.46 -3.27
CA ASP A 6 -2.71 -14.20 -1.82
C ASP A 6 -2.36 -12.73 -1.54
N ILE A 7 -2.91 -12.21 -0.44
CA ILE A 7 -2.59 -10.89 0.11
C ILE A 7 -2.50 -11.02 1.63
N VAL A 8 -1.36 -10.62 2.20
CA VAL A 8 -1.12 -10.70 3.64
C VAL A 8 -0.65 -9.36 4.18
N GLY A 9 -1.51 -8.70 4.93
CA GLY A 9 -1.23 -7.55 5.77
C GLY A 9 -0.68 -7.94 7.14
N ARG A 10 0.24 -7.12 7.66
CA ARG A 10 0.77 -7.22 9.02
C ARG A 10 1.09 -5.85 9.61
N GLU A 11 1.07 -5.78 10.94
CA GLU A 11 1.51 -4.60 11.69
C GLU A 11 3.03 -4.67 11.92
N ILE A 12 3.75 -3.65 11.48
CA ILE A 12 5.20 -3.45 11.72
C ILE A 12 5.42 -2.09 12.42
N LEU A 13 6.67 -1.75 12.73
CA LEU A 13 7.02 -0.44 13.29
C LEU A 13 7.70 0.47 12.25
N ASP A 14 7.31 1.74 12.23
CA ASP A 14 7.97 2.78 11.43
C ASP A 14 9.27 3.27 12.09
N SER A 15 9.98 4.19 11.43
CA SER A 15 11.24 4.77 11.92
C SER A 15 11.12 5.56 13.22
N ARG A 16 9.89 5.89 13.66
CA ARG A 16 9.58 6.57 14.92
C ARG A 16 9.05 5.59 15.99
N GLY A 17 9.03 4.29 15.70
CA GLY A 17 8.50 3.26 16.59
C GLY A 17 6.98 3.25 16.72
N ASN A 18 6.24 3.89 15.80
CA ASN A 18 4.78 3.77 15.76
C ASN A 18 4.38 2.62 14.84
N PRO A 19 3.24 1.95 15.10
CA PRO A 19 2.72 0.93 14.20
C PRO A 19 2.47 1.46 12.79
N THR A 20 2.68 0.62 11.77
CA THR A 20 2.25 0.87 10.39
C THR A 20 1.96 -0.46 9.69
N VAL A 21 1.34 -0.39 8.51
CA VAL A 21 0.93 -1.56 7.73
C VAL A 21 2.03 -1.95 6.75
N GLU A 22 2.37 -3.23 6.71
CA GLU A 22 3.10 -3.87 5.63
C GLU A 22 2.20 -4.89 4.94
N VAL A 23 2.24 -4.93 3.61
CA VAL A 23 1.44 -5.86 2.79
C VAL A 23 2.35 -6.65 1.87
N ASP A 24 2.14 -7.96 1.81
CA ASP A 24 2.65 -8.84 0.77
C ASP A 24 1.51 -9.21 -0.20
N VAL A 25 1.82 -9.27 -1.49
CA VAL A 25 0.95 -9.77 -2.55
C VAL A 25 1.71 -10.87 -3.28
N VAL A 26 1.10 -12.04 -3.46
CA VAL A 26 1.66 -13.17 -4.19
C VAL A 26 0.82 -13.43 -5.44
N LEU A 27 1.48 -13.63 -6.57
CA LEU A 27 0.85 -13.94 -7.86
C LEU A 27 0.91 -15.44 -8.17
N GLU A 28 0.09 -15.88 -9.10
CA GLU A 28 0.01 -17.29 -9.51
C GLU A 28 1.34 -17.84 -10.06
N ASP A 29 2.17 -16.99 -10.69
CA ASP A 29 3.51 -17.39 -11.15
C ASP A 29 4.58 -17.44 -10.04
N GLY A 30 4.20 -17.13 -8.79
CA GLY A 30 5.06 -17.14 -7.62
C GLY A 30 5.78 -15.81 -7.33
N SER A 31 5.62 -14.80 -8.19
CA SER A 31 6.16 -13.45 -7.93
C SER A 31 5.51 -12.82 -6.69
N MET A 32 6.28 -12.03 -5.93
CA MET A 32 5.84 -11.46 -4.66
C MET A 32 6.27 -9.99 -4.49
N GLY A 33 5.30 -9.12 -4.29
CA GLY A 33 5.53 -7.72 -3.96
C GLY A 33 5.30 -7.44 -2.48
N ARG A 34 6.20 -6.69 -1.85
CA ARG A 34 6.07 -6.22 -0.45
C ARG A 34 6.10 -4.70 -0.34
N ALA A 35 5.17 -4.12 0.39
CA ALA A 35 5.14 -2.67 0.65
C ALA A 35 4.84 -2.36 2.11
N ALA A 36 5.75 -1.62 2.75
CA ALA A 36 5.52 -0.95 4.02
C ALA A 36 5.06 0.49 3.77
N VAL A 37 3.97 0.90 4.42
CA VAL A 37 3.37 2.22 4.22
C VAL A 37 3.98 3.22 5.21
N PRO A 38 4.46 4.39 4.77
CA PRO A 38 4.96 5.41 5.67
C PRO A 38 3.81 6.04 6.48
N SER A 39 4.09 6.39 7.73
CA SER A 39 3.16 7.18 8.54
C SER A 39 3.44 8.67 8.34
N GLY A 40 2.41 9.42 7.94
CA GLY A 40 2.48 10.88 7.85
C GLY A 40 2.56 11.53 9.23
N ALA A 41 3.01 12.79 9.27
CA ALA A 41 2.72 13.69 10.38
C ALA A 41 1.71 14.79 9.98
N SER A 42 1.40 14.89 8.68
CA SER A 42 0.44 15.87 8.15
C SER A 42 -0.98 15.47 8.53
N THR A 43 -1.77 16.44 8.98
CA THR A 43 -3.19 16.30 9.30
C THR A 43 -4.03 17.19 8.38
N GLY A 44 -3.66 17.29 7.11
CA GLY A 44 -4.40 18.10 6.14
C GLY A 44 -5.85 17.64 6.06
N ALA A 45 -6.81 18.53 6.29
CA ALA A 45 -8.25 18.19 6.35
C ALA A 45 -8.83 17.64 5.02
N HIS A 46 -8.09 17.77 3.93
CA HIS A 46 -8.46 17.29 2.59
C HIS A 46 -7.60 16.12 2.10
N GLU A 47 -6.77 15.54 2.97
CA GLU A 47 -5.92 14.39 2.65
C GLU A 47 -6.66 13.07 2.86
N ALA A 48 -6.13 12.01 2.24
CA ALA A 48 -6.59 10.65 2.53
C ALA A 48 -6.21 10.28 3.96
N VAL A 49 -7.09 9.55 4.66
CA VAL A 49 -6.97 9.33 6.11
C VAL A 49 -6.50 7.91 6.40
N GLU A 50 -5.42 7.80 7.18
CA GLU A 50 -4.97 6.51 7.70
C GLU A 50 -5.94 5.98 8.77
N LEU A 51 -6.20 4.67 8.75
CA LEU A 51 -7.00 4.01 9.77
C LEU A 51 -6.11 3.59 10.94
N ARG A 52 -6.38 4.16 12.12
CA ARG A 52 -5.71 3.89 13.40
C ARG A 52 -6.69 3.27 14.39
N ASP A 53 -6.27 2.32 15.20
CA ASP A 53 -7.13 1.56 16.12
C ASP A 53 -7.77 2.43 17.22
N GLY A 54 -7.07 3.47 17.68
CA GLY A 54 -7.42 4.14 18.93
C GLY A 54 -7.15 3.22 20.14
N GLY A 55 -7.71 3.59 21.30
CA GLY A 55 -7.57 2.80 22.53
C GLY A 55 -6.17 2.86 23.17
N ALA A 56 -5.83 1.83 23.95
CA ALA A 56 -4.65 1.85 24.83
C ALA A 56 -3.34 1.39 24.14
N ARG A 57 -3.40 0.50 23.15
CA ARG A 57 -2.20 -0.02 22.46
C ARG A 57 -1.51 1.09 21.67
N TYR A 58 -0.19 1.19 21.83
CA TYR A 58 0.64 2.17 21.14
C TYR A 58 0.08 3.61 21.22
N LEU A 59 -0.49 4.00 22.36
CA LEU A 59 -1.12 5.32 22.55
C LEU A 59 -2.21 5.63 21.51
N GLY A 60 -2.96 4.61 21.11
CA GLY A 60 -4.03 4.71 20.12
C GLY A 60 -3.57 4.63 18.67
N LYS A 61 -2.28 4.42 18.42
CA LYS A 61 -1.68 4.40 17.07
C LYS A 61 -1.59 3.01 16.45
N GLY A 62 -2.17 1.99 17.06
CA GLY A 62 -2.28 0.65 16.45
C GLY A 62 -2.92 0.71 15.06
N VAL A 63 -2.65 -0.28 14.22
CA VAL A 63 -3.20 -0.38 12.85
C VAL A 63 -3.83 -1.75 12.57
N LEU A 64 -4.23 -2.51 13.60
CA LEU A 64 -4.83 -3.83 13.41
C LEU A 64 -6.10 -3.77 12.57
N ARG A 65 -6.93 -2.73 12.71
CA ARG A 65 -8.12 -2.58 11.85
C ARG A 65 -7.77 -2.43 10.38
N ALA A 66 -6.71 -1.68 10.07
CA ALA A 66 -6.22 -1.55 8.70
C ALA A 66 -5.65 -2.89 8.18
N VAL A 67 -4.97 -3.66 9.03
CA VAL A 67 -4.48 -5.00 8.70
C VAL A 67 -5.64 -5.97 8.43
N GLU A 68 -6.70 -5.93 9.25
CA GLU A 68 -7.92 -6.73 9.06
C GLU A 68 -8.59 -6.39 7.72
N THR A 69 -8.64 -5.11 7.36
CA THR A 69 -9.13 -4.68 6.04
C THR A 69 -8.32 -5.25 4.88
N VAL A 70 -6.98 -5.30 5.00
CA VAL A 70 -6.11 -5.93 3.98
C VAL A 70 -6.41 -7.42 3.84
N ASN A 71 -6.47 -8.14 4.96
CA ASN A 71 -6.64 -9.60 4.98
C ASN A 71 -8.07 -10.06 4.70
N GLY A 72 -9.05 -9.15 4.78
CA GLY A 72 -10.47 -9.41 4.56
C GLY A 72 -10.96 -8.73 3.29
N GLU A 73 -11.72 -7.63 3.46
CA GLU A 73 -12.46 -6.97 2.37
C GLU A 73 -11.62 -6.67 1.12
N LEU A 74 -10.37 -6.21 1.28
CA LEU A 74 -9.52 -5.90 0.12
C LEU A 74 -9.13 -7.17 -0.64
N PHE A 75 -8.71 -8.22 0.05
CA PHE A 75 -8.38 -9.50 -0.59
C PHE A 75 -9.58 -10.13 -1.27
N GLU A 76 -10.75 -10.15 -0.62
CA GLU A 76 -11.99 -10.67 -1.20
C GLU A 76 -12.39 -9.93 -2.48
N ALA A 77 -12.12 -8.62 -2.55
CA ALA A 77 -12.49 -7.80 -3.69
C ALA A 77 -11.56 -7.94 -4.91
N ILE A 78 -10.26 -8.13 -4.70
CA ILE A 78 -9.27 -8.13 -5.81
C ILE A 78 -8.56 -9.46 -6.04
N GLY A 79 -8.80 -10.47 -5.20
CA GLY A 79 -8.29 -11.83 -5.40
C GLY A 79 -8.70 -12.36 -6.77
N GLY A 80 -7.76 -12.95 -7.50
CA GLY A 80 -7.94 -13.46 -8.86
C GLY A 80 -7.88 -12.40 -9.97
N MET A 81 -7.78 -11.10 -9.65
CA MET A 81 -7.54 -10.07 -10.66
C MET A 81 -6.09 -10.13 -11.17
N GLU A 82 -5.88 -9.76 -12.43
CA GLU A 82 -4.54 -9.65 -13.02
C GLU A 82 -3.80 -8.43 -12.47
N ALA A 83 -2.65 -8.65 -11.83
CA ALA A 83 -1.84 -7.61 -11.19
C ALA A 83 -1.29 -6.56 -12.18
N GLU A 84 -1.19 -6.89 -13.47
CA GLU A 84 -0.82 -5.93 -14.52
C GLU A 84 -1.86 -4.80 -14.69
N ASN A 85 -3.12 -5.03 -14.30
CA ASN A 85 -4.21 -4.05 -14.41
C ASN A 85 -4.28 -3.11 -13.20
N GLN A 86 -3.16 -2.43 -12.89
CA GLN A 86 -3.01 -1.56 -11.72
C GLN A 86 -4.17 -0.56 -11.54
N ILE A 87 -4.57 0.13 -12.61
CA ILE A 87 -5.65 1.13 -12.56
C ILE A 87 -6.99 0.48 -12.16
N HIS A 88 -7.27 -0.71 -12.66
CA HIS A 88 -8.50 -1.42 -12.34
C HIS A 88 -8.53 -1.82 -10.87
N ILE A 89 -7.43 -2.40 -10.37
CA ILE A 89 -7.27 -2.79 -8.97
C ILE A 89 -7.43 -1.59 -8.04
N ASP A 90 -6.73 -0.48 -8.33
CA ASP A 90 -6.82 0.75 -7.54
C ASP A 90 -8.24 1.32 -7.53
N GLN A 91 -8.91 1.32 -8.68
CA GLN A 91 -10.29 1.79 -8.80
C GLN A 91 -11.27 0.90 -8.02
N THR A 92 -11.12 -0.43 -8.10
CA THR A 92 -11.91 -1.37 -7.30
C THR A 92 -11.76 -1.12 -5.80
N MET A 93 -10.54 -0.90 -5.30
CA MET A 93 -10.31 -0.60 -3.88
C MET A 93 -10.90 0.77 -3.47
N ILE A 94 -10.83 1.77 -4.35
CA ILE A 94 -11.43 3.09 -4.11
C ILE A 94 -12.95 3.00 -4.05
N GLU A 95 -13.56 2.31 -5.00
CA GLU A 95 -15.02 2.10 -5.05
C GLU A 95 -15.50 1.26 -3.87
N LEU A 96 -14.75 0.23 -3.49
CA LEU A 96 -15.02 -0.58 -2.31
C LEU A 96 -15.01 0.27 -1.05
N ASP A 97 -14.02 1.14 -0.85
CA ASP A 97 -14.01 2.05 0.30
C ASP A 97 -15.23 2.98 0.31
N GLY A 98 -15.57 3.55 -0.85
CA GLY A 98 -16.77 4.35 -1.04
C GLY A 98 -16.73 5.75 -0.40
N THR A 99 -15.63 6.13 0.26
CA THR A 99 -15.44 7.46 0.84
C THR A 99 -14.41 8.27 0.04
N PRO A 100 -14.57 9.60 -0.08
CA PRO A 100 -13.67 10.42 -0.89
C PRO A 100 -12.23 10.46 -0.34
N ASN A 101 -12.05 10.17 0.95
CA ASN A 101 -10.78 10.26 1.66
C ASN A 101 -10.25 8.91 2.17
N LYS A 102 -10.81 7.78 1.70
CA LYS A 102 -10.35 6.44 2.08
C LYS A 102 -10.48 6.13 3.59
N SER A 103 -11.44 6.76 4.27
CA SER A 103 -11.56 6.70 5.72
C SER A 103 -12.22 5.42 6.25
N ARG A 104 -12.93 4.67 5.40
CA ARG A 104 -13.61 3.44 5.81
C ARG A 104 -12.63 2.27 5.93
N LEU A 105 -11.85 2.05 4.88
CA LEU A 105 -10.86 0.98 4.78
C LEU A 105 -9.47 1.42 5.26
N GLY A 106 -9.21 2.73 5.26
CA GLY A 106 -7.91 3.31 5.60
C GLY A 106 -7.04 3.48 4.37
N ALA A 107 -6.58 4.72 4.15
CA ALA A 107 -5.63 5.04 3.09
C ALA A 107 -4.34 4.22 3.17
N ASN A 108 -3.92 3.87 4.39
CA ASN A 108 -2.78 3.01 4.67
C ASN A 108 -2.99 1.56 4.21
N ALA A 109 -4.19 0.99 4.36
CA ALA A 109 -4.49 -0.34 3.83
C ALA A 109 -4.47 -0.37 2.30
N ILE A 110 -5.21 0.57 1.68
CA ILE A 110 -5.33 0.67 0.21
C ILE A 110 -3.96 0.92 -0.43
N LEU A 111 -3.17 1.85 0.10
CA LEU A 111 -1.85 2.16 -0.45
C LEU A 111 -0.87 0.98 -0.29
N GLY A 112 -0.95 0.25 0.82
CA GLY A 112 -0.14 -0.95 1.05
C GLY A 112 -0.37 -2.01 -0.03
N VAL A 113 -1.64 -2.34 -0.28
CA VAL A 113 -2.04 -3.29 -1.33
C VAL A 113 -1.64 -2.76 -2.72
N SER A 114 -1.98 -1.52 -3.04
CA SER A 114 -1.67 -0.88 -4.34
C SER A 114 -0.18 -0.97 -4.70
N LEU A 115 0.70 -0.63 -3.76
CA LEU A 115 2.15 -0.68 -3.97
C LEU A 115 2.70 -2.11 -4.00
N ALA A 116 2.13 -3.03 -3.22
CA ALA A 116 2.54 -4.43 -3.22
C ALA A 116 2.16 -5.12 -4.55
N VAL A 117 0.96 -4.86 -5.08
CA VAL A 117 0.53 -5.32 -6.42
C VAL A 117 1.51 -4.83 -7.49
N ALA A 118 1.83 -3.53 -7.52
CA ALA A 118 2.75 -2.98 -8.51
C ALA A 118 4.14 -3.63 -8.46
N LYS A 119 4.63 -3.96 -7.26
CA LYS A 119 5.93 -4.64 -7.07
C LYS A 119 5.89 -6.09 -7.51
N ALA A 120 4.81 -6.82 -7.18
CA ALA A 120 4.58 -8.19 -7.61
C ALA A 120 4.55 -8.28 -9.14
N ALA A 121 3.79 -7.39 -9.80
CA ALA A 121 3.70 -7.36 -11.24
C ALA A 121 5.02 -6.93 -11.92
N ALA A 122 5.78 -6.01 -11.30
CA ALA A 122 7.12 -5.66 -11.77
C ALA A 122 8.07 -6.86 -11.72
N GLU A 123 8.02 -7.65 -10.63
CA GLU A 123 8.80 -8.87 -10.49
C GLU A 123 8.40 -9.93 -11.53
N ALA A 124 7.09 -10.17 -11.73
CA ALA A 124 6.57 -11.07 -12.76
C ALA A 124 7.03 -10.69 -14.17
N ALA A 125 7.07 -9.38 -14.47
CA ALA A 125 7.58 -8.86 -15.74
C ALA A 125 9.12 -8.90 -15.86
N GLY A 126 9.85 -9.26 -14.80
CA GLY A 126 11.32 -9.20 -14.77
C GLY A 126 11.87 -7.78 -14.89
N LEU A 127 11.11 -6.77 -14.47
CA LEU A 127 11.45 -5.37 -14.60
C LEU A 127 11.75 -4.75 -13.23
N PRO A 128 12.74 -3.85 -13.13
CA PRO A 128 12.86 -3.02 -11.94
C PRO A 128 11.64 -2.09 -11.85
N LEU A 129 11.14 -1.84 -10.64
CA LEU A 129 9.88 -1.11 -10.39
C LEU A 129 9.77 0.22 -11.15
N TYR A 130 10.85 1.01 -11.21
CA TYR A 130 10.84 2.30 -11.92
C TYR A 130 10.59 2.15 -13.42
N ARG A 131 11.02 1.04 -14.05
CA ARG A 131 10.73 0.72 -15.45
C ARG A 131 9.31 0.20 -15.62
N TYR A 132 8.84 -0.63 -14.70
CA TYR A 132 7.48 -1.13 -14.72
C TYR A 132 6.47 0.02 -14.65
N VAL A 133 6.66 0.96 -13.70
CA VAL A 133 5.76 2.11 -13.51
C VAL A 133 5.96 3.19 -14.57
N GLY A 134 7.20 3.56 -14.88
CA GLY A 134 7.50 4.72 -15.73
C GLY A 134 7.83 4.40 -17.20
N GLY A 135 7.78 3.12 -17.58
CA GLY A 135 8.03 2.64 -18.93
C GLY A 135 9.46 2.83 -19.44
N THR A 136 9.62 2.75 -20.76
CA THR A 136 10.92 2.78 -21.45
C THR A 136 11.65 4.12 -21.34
N LYS A 137 10.97 5.19 -20.93
CA LYS A 137 11.55 6.52 -20.71
C LYS A 137 11.82 6.84 -19.24
N ALA A 138 11.64 5.93 -18.29
CA ALA A 138 12.06 6.15 -16.91
C ALA A 138 13.59 6.06 -16.78
N HIS A 139 14.28 7.21 -16.79
CA HIS A 139 15.75 7.28 -16.74
C HIS A 139 16.32 8.53 -16.02
N VAL A 140 15.46 9.45 -15.58
CA VAL A 140 15.90 10.69 -14.93
C VAL A 140 16.12 10.43 -13.44
N LEU A 141 17.32 10.72 -12.93
CA LEU A 141 17.61 10.72 -11.50
C LEU A 141 17.29 12.11 -10.91
N PRO A 142 16.59 12.18 -9.77
CA PRO A 142 16.26 13.46 -9.13
C PRO A 142 17.49 14.06 -8.43
N VAL A 143 17.58 15.40 -8.40
CA VAL A 143 18.52 16.10 -7.52
C VAL A 143 17.98 16.03 -6.09
N PRO A 144 18.73 15.49 -5.12
CA PRO A 144 18.23 15.33 -3.76
C PRO A 144 18.16 16.67 -3.02
N MET A 145 17.01 16.96 -2.41
CA MET A 145 16.86 18.05 -1.43
C MET A 145 17.15 17.50 -0.04
N MET A 146 18.38 17.69 0.44
CA MET A 146 18.85 17.13 1.72
C MET A 146 18.52 18.07 2.88
N ASN A 147 17.66 17.62 3.80
CA ASN A 147 17.36 18.36 5.02
C ASN A 147 18.56 18.31 6.00
N ILE A 148 19.10 19.47 6.36
CA ILE A 148 20.26 19.62 7.27
C ILE A 148 19.97 20.43 8.53
N ILE A 149 18.90 21.23 8.54
CA ILE A 149 18.52 22.10 9.67
C ILE A 149 17.01 22.03 9.83
N ASN A 150 16.57 21.69 11.04
CA ASN A 150 15.17 21.71 11.46
C ASN A 150 14.91 22.90 12.41
N GLY A 151 13.68 23.40 12.43
CA GLY A 151 13.22 24.48 13.32
C GLY A 151 11.97 24.09 14.11
#